data_AF-A0A2D5VI86-F1
#
_entry.id   AF-A0A2D5VI86-F1
#
_cell.length_a   1.000
_cell.length_b   1.000
_cell.length_c   1.000
_cell.angle_alpha   90.00
_cell.angle_beta   90.00
_cell.angle_gamma   90.00
#
_symmetry.space_group_name_H-M   'P 1'
#
loop_
_entity.id
_entity.type
_entity.pdbx_description
1 polymer ?
#
loop_
_entity_poly.entity_id
_entity_poly.type
_entity_poly.pdbx_seq_one_letter_code
_entity_poly.pdbx_strand_id
1 'polypeptide(L)'
;KPISAEQLRSRGWHSDWPHDLTAYGPNEEQPWKHCGAVAQPFPDLCMALSTVWYLGPEDVTPFNGGTWVVPGSHKDPRNPRGPEDGIDSSAPIPGELQVSAPAGSVFMQDTRVWHSGARNQSQYERTAVVCRYGPWWLSGNEFGNLHSGGHTLRTYVPPEVYANFPPQLQLLYRHLVAGQMDVLQPGNQEAAARAQSLGRAERSGDNSQLVVGGMSVEEWKRRRAEGSA
;
A
#
# COMPACT_ATOMS: atom_id res chain seq x y z
N LYS A 1 28.51 -7.82 -5.85
CA LYS A 1 28.79 -8.68 -4.67
C LYS A 1 27.63 -9.65 -4.52
N PRO A 2 27.85 -10.94 -4.26
CA PRO A 2 26.77 -11.89 -4.01
C PRO A 2 25.97 -11.46 -2.76
N ILE A 3 24.66 -11.70 -2.77
CA ILE A 3 23.77 -11.37 -1.66
C ILE A 3 23.99 -12.40 -0.53
N SER A 4 24.22 -11.93 0.70
CA SER A 4 24.43 -12.84 1.85
C SER A 4 23.12 -13.46 2.35
N ALA A 5 23.22 -14.58 3.07
CA ALA A 5 22.04 -15.21 3.70
C ALA A 5 21.36 -14.29 4.72
N GLU A 6 22.15 -13.50 5.46
CA GLU A 6 21.64 -12.46 6.37
C GLU A 6 20.85 -11.39 5.61
N GLN A 7 21.38 -10.92 4.49
CA GLN A 7 20.72 -9.95 3.63
C GLN A 7 19.38 -10.46 3.08
N LEU A 8 19.27 -11.76 2.78
CA LEU A 8 18.02 -12.40 2.33
C LEU A 8 17.00 -12.59 3.47
N ARG A 9 17.48 -12.75 4.70
CA ARG A 9 16.63 -12.88 5.90
C ARG A 9 16.16 -11.55 6.46
N SER A 10 16.91 -10.48 6.23
CA SER A 10 16.56 -9.14 6.69
C SER A 10 15.25 -8.66 6.08
N ARG A 11 14.46 -7.98 6.91
CA ARG A 11 13.25 -7.23 6.54
C ARG A 11 13.49 -5.75 6.80
N GLY A 12 12.51 -4.96 6.41
CA GLY A 12 12.34 -3.56 6.75
C GLY A 12 10.84 -3.32 6.91
N TRP A 13 10.26 -3.91 7.95
CA TRP A 13 8.83 -3.87 8.19
C TRP A 13 8.36 -2.44 8.46
N HIS A 14 7.24 -2.11 7.83
CA HIS A 14 6.55 -0.84 8.02
C HIS A 14 5.10 -0.96 7.58
N SER A 15 4.27 -0.05 8.07
CA SER A 15 3.02 0.33 7.44
C SER A 15 3.28 1.41 6.39
N ASP A 16 2.27 1.75 5.59
CA ASP A 16 2.31 2.88 4.68
C ASP A 16 1.83 4.16 5.37
N TRP A 17 2.26 5.33 4.89
CA TRP A 17 1.64 6.60 5.28
C TRP A 17 0.12 6.55 4.98
N PRO A 18 -0.77 7.03 5.87
CA PRO A 18 -0.50 7.89 7.02
C PRO A 18 -0.10 7.16 8.32
N HIS A 19 0.01 5.82 8.31
CA HIS A 19 0.29 5.02 9.49
C HIS A 19 1.78 4.71 9.70
N ASP A 20 2.65 4.95 8.70
CA ASP A 20 4.10 4.82 8.84
C ASP A 20 4.67 5.90 9.77
N LEU A 21 5.12 5.50 10.96
CA LEU A 21 5.62 6.40 12.01
C LEU A 21 6.95 7.08 11.69
N THR A 22 7.68 6.59 10.69
CA THR A 22 8.97 7.17 10.30
C THR A 22 8.98 7.63 8.84
N ALA A 23 7.82 7.70 8.19
CA ALA A 23 7.72 8.16 6.81
C ALA A 23 8.40 9.52 6.63
N TYR A 24 9.27 9.59 5.62
CA TYR A 24 10.04 10.79 5.23
C TYR A 24 11.05 11.30 6.27
N GLY A 25 11.31 10.53 7.34
CA GLY A 25 12.36 10.80 8.31
C GLY A 25 12.18 12.12 9.07
N PRO A 26 11.09 12.29 9.84
CA PRO A 26 10.96 13.41 10.76
C PRO A 26 12.04 13.36 11.84
N ASN A 27 12.38 14.53 12.37
CA ASN A 27 13.27 14.70 13.51
C ASN A 27 12.86 15.96 14.28
N GLU A 28 13.53 16.24 15.41
CA GLU A 28 13.22 17.40 16.26
C GLU A 28 13.32 18.74 15.52
N GLU A 29 14.24 18.85 14.57
CA GLU A 29 14.44 20.08 13.78
C GLU A 29 13.39 20.23 12.66
N GLN A 30 12.83 19.12 12.18
CA GLN A 30 11.95 19.06 11.01
C GLN A 30 10.73 18.15 11.25
N PRO A 31 9.90 18.41 12.29
CA PRO A 31 8.76 17.56 12.61
C PRO A 31 7.68 17.58 11.53
N TRP A 32 7.61 18.66 10.74
CA TRP A 32 6.67 18.79 9.62
C TRP A 32 6.89 17.78 8.49
N LYS A 33 8.04 17.08 8.46
CA LYS A 33 8.27 15.99 7.50
C LYS A 33 7.25 14.85 7.64
N HIS A 34 6.59 14.75 8.79
CA HIS A 34 5.55 13.75 9.06
C HIS A 34 4.13 14.31 8.94
N CYS A 35 3.93 15.40 8.19
CA CYS A 35 2.62 16.03 8.09
C CYS A 35 1.53 15.06 7.57
N GLY A 36 0.34 15.17 8.16
CA GLY A 36 -0.80 14.31 7.84
C GLY A 36 -0.68 12.84 8.25
N ALA A 37 0.41 12.46 8.95
CA ALA A 37 0.48 11.15 9.58
C ALA A 37 -0.47 11.05 10.78
N VAL A 38 -0.91 9.82 11.06
CA VAL A 38 -1.79 9.50 12.18
C VAL A 38 -0.95 8.94 13.29
N ALA A 39 -1.05 9.51 14.48
CA ALA A 39 -0.36 9.00 15.67
C ALA A 39 -0.99 7.67 16.13
N GLN A 40 -0.18 6.82 16.75
CA GLN A 40 -0.71 5.67 17.49
C GLN A 40 -1.48 6.15 18.75
N PRO A 41 -2.50 5.40 19.21
CA PRO A 41 -3.06 4.20 18.57
C PRO A 41 -3.83 4.56 17.29
N PHE A 42 -3.66 3.77 16.23
CA PHE A 42 -4.37 4.00 14.98
C PHE A 42 -5.87 3.70 15.15
N PRO A 43 -6.77 4.51 14.56
CA PRO A 43 -8.19 4.19 14.56
C PRO A 43 -8.45 2.88 13.82
N ASP A 44 -9.47 2.13 14.23
CA ASP A 44 -9.93 0.97 13.47
C ASP A 44 -10.80 1.40 12.27
N LEU A 45 -10.15 2.09 11.32
CA LEU A 45 -10.76 2.62 10.12
C LEU A 45 -9.77 2.50 8.96
N CYS A 46 -10.22 1.98 7.81
CA CYS A 46 -9.43 2.01 6.58
C CYS A 46 -9.33 3.44 6.05
N MET A 47 -8.24 4.14 6.39
CA MET A 47 -8.04 5.54 5.98
C MET A 47 -7.46 5.68 4.57
N ALA A 48 -6.69 4.70 4.12
CA ALA A 48 -6.12 4.67 2.78
C ALA A 48 -5.78 3.23 2.36
N LEU A 49 -5.82 3.00 1.05
CA LEU A 49 -5.39 1.77 0.39
C LEU A 49 -4.14 2.07 -0.45
N SER A 50 -3.13 1.23 -0.34
CA SER A 50 -1.99 1.25 -1.26
C SER A 50 -2.16 0.14 -2.29
N THR A 51 -1.90 0.47 -3.56
CA THR A 51 -1.83 -0.48 -4.65
C THR A 51 -0.40 -0.52 -5.21
N VAL A 52 0.10 -1.71 -5.48
CA VAL A 52 1.40 -1.96 -6.08
C VAL A 52 1.16 -2.68 -7.40
N TRP A 53 1.34 -1.94 -8.49
CA TRP A 53 1.21 -2.42 -9.85
C TRP A 53 2.55 -3.02 -10.28
N TYR A 54 2.59 -4.32 -10.53
CA TYR A 54 3.82 -4.99 -10.93
C TYR A 54 3.99 -4.94 -12.45
N LEU A 55 4.84 -4.02 -12.92
CA LEU A 55 5.01 -3.71 -14.35
C LEU A 55 6.38 -4.14 -14.89
N GLY A 56 7.05 -5.05 -14.18
CA GLY A 56 8.34 -5.60 -14.59
C GLY A 56 8.24 -6.50 -15.83
N PRO A 57 9.38 -6.83 -16.44
CA PRO A 57 9.45 -7.74 -17.59
C PRO A 57 9.18 -9.20 -17.24
N GLU A 58 9.15 -9.54 -15.95
CA GLU A 58 8.92 -10.88 -15.42
C GLU A 58 7.77 -10.89 -14.41
N ASP A 59 7.15 -12.06 -14.24
CA ASP A 59 6.22 -12.32 -13.15
C ASP A 59 6.90 -12.08 -11.80
N VAL A 60 6.17 -11.55 -10.83
CA VAL A 60 6.68 -11.36 -9.47
C VAL A 60 6.71 -12.68 -8.73
N THR A 61 7.85 -12.98 -8.13
CA THR A 61 8.13 -14.22 -7.41
C THR A 61 8.95 -13.93 -6.15
N PRO A 62 9.08 -14.91 -5.22
CA PRO A 62 9.91 -14.73 -4.04
C PRO A 62 11.38 -14.45 -4.39
N PHE A 63 11.85 -15.02 -5.50
CA PHE A 63 13.22 -14.88 -5.99
C PHE A 63 13.53 -13.46 -6.50
N ASN A 64 12.66 -12.89 -7.35
CA ASN A 64 12.87 -11.53 -7.89
C ASN A 64 12.31 -10.41 -6.97
N GLY A 65 11.96 -10.80 -5.75
CA GLY A 65 11.69 -9.89 -4.65
C GLY A 65 10.22 -9.51 -4.53
N GLY A 66 9.27 -10.44 -4.63
CA GLY A 66 7.88 -10.16 -4.23
C GLY A 66 7.77 -9.42 -2.88
N THR A 67 6.77 -8.55 -2.74
CA THR A 67 6.57 -7.78 -1.51
C THR A 67 6.30 -8.74 -0.34
N TRP A 68 7.00 -8.55 0.78
CA TRP A 68 6.72 -9.24 2.03
C TRP A 68 5.51 -8.61 2.73
N VAL A 69 4.64 -9.42 3.31
CA VAL A 69 3.42 -8.97 4.01
C VAL A 69 3.16 -9.82 5.25
N VAL A 70 2.59 -9.23 6.29
CA VAL A 70 2.05 -9.97 7.44
C VAL A 70 0.52 -9.91 7.37
N PRO A 71 -0.17 -10.99 6.98
CA PRO A 71 -1.63 -11.00 6.91
C PRO A 71 -2.28 -10.65 8.24
N GLY A 72 -3.35 -9.84 8.22
CA GLY A 72 -4.10 -9.46 9.42
C GLY A 72 -3.45 -8.41 10.32
N SER A 73 -2.18 -8.02 10.06
CA SER A 73 -1.45 -7.04 10.86
C SER A 73 -2.11 -5.65 10.95
N HIS A 74 -2.97 -5.28 10.00
CA HIS A 74 -3.77 -4.05 10.07
C HIS A 74 -4.74 -4.00 11.26
N LYS A 75 -4.96 -5.11 11.95
CA LYS A 75 -5.78 -5.22 13.18
C LYS A 75 -4.94 -5.21 14.45
N ASP A 76 -3.62 -5.29 14.33
CA ASP A 76 -2.73 -5.19 15.48
C ASP A 76 -2.59 -3.69 15.84
N PRO A 77 -2.84 -3.29 17.09
CA PRO A 77 -2.69 -1.90 17.50
C PRO A 77 -1.23 -1.42 17.48
N ARG A 78 -0.27 -2.36 17.44
CA ARG A 78 1.17 -2.09 17.36
C ARG A 78 1.61 -1.78 15.92
N ASN A 79 2.80 -1.23 15.80
CA ASN A 79 3.45 -0.93 14.54
C ASN A 79 4.90 -1.45 14.58
N PRO A 80 5.46 -2.00 13.48
CA PRO A 80 6.85 -2.45 13.44
C PRO A 80 7.87 -1.35 13.72
N ARG A 81 7.49 -0.09 13.54
CA ARG A 81 8.30 1.09 13.83
C ARG A 81 7.82 1.86 15.06
N GLY A 82 6.92 1.29 15.85
CA GLY A 82 6.50 1.84 17.14
C GLY A 82 7.64 1.69 18.16
N PRO A 83 8.09 2.78 18.81
CA PRO A 83 9.27 2.74 19.70
C PRO A 83 9.08 1.82 20.91
N GLU A 84 7.83 1.63 21.36
CA GLU A 84 7.49 0.83 22.55
C GLU A 84 6.78 -0.49 22.21
N ASP A 85 6.65 -0.83 20.93
CA ASP A 85 5.86 -1.99 20.48
C ASP A 85 6.62 -3.32 20.49
N GLY A 86 7.94 -3.27 20.71
CA GLY A 86 8.79 -4.45 20.88
C GLY A 86 8.91 -5.34 19.63
N ILE A 87 8.68 -4.77 18.44
CA ILE A 87 8.77 -5.48 17.16
C ILE A 87 10.12 -5.17 16.52
N ASP A 88 10.90 -6.21 16.23
CA ASP A 88 12.11 -6.07 15.41
C ASP A 88 11.72 -5.92 13.94
N SER A 89 11.76 -4.69 13.43
CA SER A 89 11.44 -4.39 12.03
C SER A 89 12.36 -5.06 11.00
N SER A 90 13.50 -5.61 11.44
CA SER A 90 14.48 -6.26 10.58
C SER A 90 14.40 -7.79 10.57
N ALA A 91 13.69 -8.38 11.53
CA ALA A 91 13.56 -9.83 11.67
C ALA A 91 12.32 -10.37 10.94
N PRO A 92 12.34 -11.66 10.55
CA PRO A 92 11.14 -12.34 10.09
C PRO A 92 10.04 -12.36 11.17
N ILE A 93 8.80 -12.16 10.75
CA ILE A 93 7.61 -12.25 11.61
C ILE A 93 6.89 -13.58 11.32
N PRO A 94 6.48 -14.36 12.35
CA PRO A 94 5.73 -15.59 12.14
C PRO A 94 4.47 -15.36 11.29
N GLY A 95 4.31 -16.17 10.25
CA GLY A 95 3.17 -16.06 9.32
C GLY A 95 3.33 -15.01 8.22
N GLU A 96 4.50 -14.37 8.09
CA GLU A 96 4.81 -13.52 6.93
C GLU A 96 4.75 -14.29 5.60
N LEU A 97 4.39 -13.58 4.54
CA LEU A 97 4.28 -14.11 3.19
C LEU A 97 4.95 -13.22 2.18
N GLN A 98 5.28 -13.80 1.03
CA GLN A 98 5.82 -13.04 -0.09
C GLN A 98 4.86 -13.11 -1.28
N VAL A 99 4.45 -11.95 -1.79
CA VAL A 99 3.55 -11.83 -2.93
C VAL A 99 4.19 -12.46 -4.16
N SER A 100 3.43 -13.33 -4.85
CA SER A 100 3.81 -13.93 -6.14
C SER A 100 2.66 -13.78 -7.12
N ALA A 101 2.88 -13.11 -8.25
CA ALA A 101 1.81 -12.73 -9.15
C ALA A 101 2.33 -12.53 -10.59
N PRO A 102 1.48 -12.77 -11.62
CA PRO A 102 1.84 -12.46 -12.99
C PRO A 102 2.23 -10.98 -13.20
N ALA A 103 3.11 -10.68 -14.16
CA ALA A 103 3.33 -9.31 -14.61
C ALA A 103 2.01 -8.66 -15.06
N GLY A 104 1.80 -7.40 -14.69
CA GLY A 104 0.54 -6.67 -14.85
C GLY A 104 -0.45 -6.83 -13.69
N SER A 105 -0.17 -7.70 -12.71
CA SER A 105 -1.03 -7.84 -11.52
C SER A 105 -0.90 -6.66 -10.57
N VAL A 106 -1.95 -6.45 -9.78
CA VAL A 106 -2.01 -5.41 -8.74
C VAL A 106 -2.15 -6.06 -7.37
N PHE A 107 -1.23 -5.77 -6.46
CA PHE A 107 -1.38 -6.08 -5.05
C PHE A 107 -1.97 -4.86 -4.33
N MET A 108 -3.02 -5.06 -3.55
CA MET A 108 -3.70 -3.98 -2.81
C MET A 108 -3.70 -4.29 -1.32
N GLN A 109 -3.42 -3.28 -0.50
CA GLN A 109 -3.35 -3.40 0.95
C GLN A 109 -3.98 -2.19 1.65
N ASP A 110 -4.58 -2.43 2.82
CA ASP A 110 -4.79 -1.38 3.81
C ASP A 110 -3.42 -0.82 4.21
N THR A 111 -3.31 0.50 4.30
CA THR A 111 -2.04 1.16 4.67
C THR A 111 -1.50 0.77 6.05
N ARG A 112 -2.31 0.16 6.93
CA ARG A 112 -1.88 -0.40 8.22
C ARG A 112 -1.21 -1.78 8.10
N VAL A 113 -1.32 -2.47 6.96
CA VAL A 113 -0.68 -3.79 6.75
C VAL A 113 0.84 -3.65 6.84
N TRP A 114 1.44 -4.44 7.72
CA TRP A 114 2.88 -4.53 7.83
C TRP A 114 3.43 -5.22 6.59
N HIS A 115 4.30 -4.53 5.88
CA HIS A 115 4.89 -4.99 4.65
C HIS A 115 6.37 -4.62 4.57
N SER A 116 7.09 -5.26 3.67
CA SER A 116 8.49 -4.97 3.44
C SER A 116 8.90 -5.23 1.99
N GLY A 117 9.91 -4.48 1.53
CA GLY A 117 10.59 -4.81 0.29
C GLY A 117 11.38 -6.10 0.44
N ALA A 118 11.54 -6.83 -0.67
CA ALA A 118 12.43 -7.97 -0.75
C ALA A 118 13.57 -7.71 -1.72
N ARG A 119 14.72 -8.34 -1.46
CA ARG A 119 15.87 -8.25 -2.36
C ARG A 119 15.58 -9.00 -3.65
N ASN A 120 15.75 -8.30 -4.76
CA ASN A 120 15.69 -8.90 -6.09
C ASN A 120 16.98 -9.68 -6.37
N GLN A 121 16.88 -10.99 -6.53
CA GLN A 121 18.00 -11.88 -6.87
C GLN A 121 18.10 -12.15 -8.37
N SER A 122 17.13 -11.68 -9.16
CA SER A 122 17.17 -11.81 -10.62
C SER A 122 18.15 -10.82 -11.25
N GLN A 123 18.40 -11.05 -12.53
CA GLN A 123 19.21 -10.21 -13.39
C GLN A 123 18.40 -9.09 -14.08
N TYR A 124 17.08 -9.02 -13.84
CA TYR A 124 16.19 -7.99 -14.37
C TYR A 124 15.74 -7.05 -13.27
N GLU A 125 15.45 -5.80 -13.62
CA GLU A 125 14.85 -4.86 -12.68
C GLU A 125 13.39 -5.23 -12.40
N ARG A 126 12.99 -5.14 -11.13
CA ARG A 126 11.60 -5.34 -10.71
C ARG A 126 10.93 -3.99 -10.56
N THR A 127 10.24 -3.56 -11.61
CA THR A 127 9.54 -2.28 -11.66
C THR A 127 8.14 -2.40 -11.07
N ALA A 128 7.79 -1.49 -10.16
CA ALA A 128 6.44 -1.37 -9.64
C ALA A 128 6.03 0.10 -9.56
N VAL A 129 4.74 0.36 -9.80
CA VAL A 129 4.12 1.66 -9.57
C VAL A 129 3.26 1.55 -8.32
N VAL A 130 3.51 2.42 -7.34
CA VAL A 130 2.70 2.48 -6.13
C VAL A 130 1.70 3.63 -6.28
N CYS A 131 0.42 3.32 -6.19
CA CYS A 131 -0.65 4.31 -6.14
C CYS A 131 -1.40 4.16 -4.83
N ARG A 132 -1.52 5.24 -4.08
CA ARG A 132 -2.31 5.29 -2.85
C ARG A 132 -3.64 5.96 -3.13
N TYR A 133 -4.71 5.37 -2.60
CA TYR A 133 -6.06 5.91 -2.65
C TYR A 133 -6.50 6.22 -1.23
N GLY A 134 -6.90 7.46 -0.99
CA GLY A 134 -7.44 7.92 0.28
C GLY A 134 -8.39 9.09 0.08
N PRO A 135 -9.11 9.50 1.13
CA PRO A 135 -9.89 10.73 1.10
C PRO A 135 -9.01 11.93 0.77
N TRP A 136 -9.46 12.82 -0.10
CA TRP A 136 -8.66 13.97 -0.56
C TRP A 136 -8.19 14.89 0.58
N TRP A 137 -8.94 14.96 1.69
CA TRP A 137 -8.56 15.76 2.86
C TRP A 137 -7.42 15.13 3.66
N LEU A 138 -7.14 13.84 3.44
CA LEU A 138 -6.00 13.17 4.03
C LEU A 138 -4.69 13.55 3.33
N SER A 139 -4.74 14.01 2.06
CA SER A 139 -3.61 14.34 1.18
C SER A 139 -2.67 15.48 1.65
N GLY A 140 -2.62 15.83 2.93
CA GLY A 140 -1.73 16.86 3.47
C GLY A 140 -0.25 16.68 3.09
N ASN A 141 0.21 15.43 2.97
CA ASN A 141 1.55 15.09 2.50
C ASN A 141 1.78 15.37 1.00
N GLU A 142 0.74 15.25 0.17
CA GLU A 142 0.82 15.57 -1.26
C GLU A 142 0.99 17.08 -1.48
N PHE A 143 0.38 17.90 -0.63
CA PHE A 143 0.58 19.36 -0.61
C PHE A 143 1.92 19.78 0.04
N GLY A 144 2.50 18.92 0.89
CA GLY A 144 3.77 19.17 1.57
C GLY A 144 5.03 18.90 0.73
N ASN A 145 4.91 18.33 -0.48
CA ASN A 145 6.04 17.86 -1.33
C ASN A 145 6.95 16.79 -0.68
N LEU A 146 6.49 16.13 0.38
CA LEU A 146 7.33 15.23 1.18
C LEU A 146 7.29 13.78 0.69
N HIS A 147 6.21 13.36 0.01
CA HIS A 147 6.03 12.00 -0.51
C HIS A 147 7.19 11.47 -1.38
N SER A 148 7.88 12.37 -2.08
CA SER A 148 8.87 12.06 -3.11
C SER A 148 10.30 12.43 -2.71
N GLY A 149 10.54 12.76 -1.43
CA GLY A 149 11.84 13.30 -0.99
C GLY A 149 12.12 14.72 -1.51
N GLY A 150 11.08 15.53 -1.72
CA GLY A 150 11.22 16.91 -2.21
C GLY A 150 11.24 17.05 -3.74
N HIS A 151 10.96 15.98 -4.48
CA HIS A 151 10.99 15.95 -5.95
C HIS A 151 9.60 15.85 -6.60
N THR A 152 8.53 16.16 -5.86
CA THR A 152 7.16 16.01 -6.37
C THR A 152 6.97 17.03 -7.48
N LEU A 153 6.75 16.54 -8.70
CA LEU A 153 6.26 17.35 -9.79
C LEU A 153 4.81 17.72 -9.47
N ARG A 154 4.57 19.01 -9.20
CA ARG A 154 3.25 19.69 -9.13
C ARG A 154 2.07 18.80 -8.76
N THR A 155 1.65 18.86 -7.49
CA THR A 155 0.44 18.20 -7.01
C THR A 155 -0.85 18.72 -7.66
N TYR A 156 -0.82 19.91 -8.29
CA TYR A 156 -1.98 20.50 -8.95
C TYR A 156 -2.15 20.00 -10.40
N VAL A 157 -3.40 19.75 -10.79
CA VAL A 157 -3.77 19.45 -12.17
C VAL A 157 -4.25 20.73 -12.85
N PRO A 158 -3.60 21.19 -13.95
CA PRO A 158 -4.07 22.35 -14.69
C PRO A 158 -5.50 22.15 -15.22
N PRO A 159 -6.38 23.18 -15.19
CA PRO A 159 -7.77 23.06 -15.63
C PRO A 159 -7.93 22.51 -17.06
N GLU A 160 -7.03 22.89 -17.96
CA GLU A 160 -6.99 22.42 -19.34
C GLU A 160 -6.62 20.93 -19.46
N VAL A 161 -5.80 20.41 -18.55
CA VAL A 161 -5.48 18.97 -18.49
C VAL A 161 -6.67 18.21 -17.90
N TYR A 162 -7.26 18.72 -16.82
CA TYR A 162 -8.42 18.13 -16.17
C TYR A 162 -9.65 18.04 -17.11
N ALA A 163 -9.85 19.04 -17.96
CA ALA A 163 -10.93 19.04 -18.95
C ALA A 163 -10.84 17.86 -19.93
N ASN A 164 -9.64 17.30 -20.14
CA ASN A 164 -9.42 16.14 -21.01
C ASN A 164 -9.57 14.79 -20.28
N PHE A 165 -9.75 14.77 -18.96
CA PHE A 165 -9.93 13.53 -18.20
C PHE A 165 -11.33 12.93 -18.41
N PRO A 166 -11.45 11.58 -18.47
CA PRO A 166 -12.75 10.93 -18.39
C PRO A 166 -13.48 11.28 -17.08
N PRO A 167 -14.83 11.22 -17.03
CA PRO A 167 -15.60 11.57 -15.83
C PRO A 167 -15.14 10.84 -14.56
N GLN A 168 -14.76 9.57 -14.66
CA GLN A 168 -14.29 8.78 -13.52
C GLN A 168 -12.95 9.29 -12.97
N LEU A 169 -12.05 9.73 -13.85
CA LEU A 169 -10.75 10.29 -13.46
C LEU A 169 -10.90 11.72 -12.93
N GLN A 170 -11.84 12.49 -13.48
CA GLN A 170 -12.19 13.81 -12.95
C GLN A 170 -12.63 13.73 -11.48
N LEU A 171 -13.43 12.72 -11.10
CA LEU A 171 -13.83 12.50 -9.71
C LEU A 171 -12.64 12.28 -8.77
N LEU A 172 -11.57 11.64 -9.25
CA LEU A 172 -10.37 11.37 -8.45
C LEU A 172 -9.46 12.60 -8.31
N TYR A 173 -9.41 13.48 -9.31
CA TYR A 173 -8.42 14.57 -9.37
C TYR A 173 -8.98 15.98 -9.16
N ARG A 174 -10.31 16.16 -9.08
CA ARG A 174 -10.92 17.51 -8.96
C ARG A 174 -10.41 18.34 -7.78
N HIS A 175 -10.06 17.70 -6.66
CA HIS A 175 -9.48 18.36 -5.47
C HIS A 175 -8.10 18.98 -5.73
N LEU A 176 -7.45 18.62 -6.84
CA LEU A 176 -6.14 19.13 -7.26
C LEU A 176 -6.26 20.25 -8.31
N VAL A 177 -7.48 20.68 -8.67
CA VAL A 177 -7.71 21.67 -9.73
C VAL A 177 -8.23 22.97 -9.12
N ALA A 178 -7.54 24.07 -9.38
CA ALA A 178 -7.94 25.39 -8.90
C ALA A 178 -9.35 25.77 -9.39
N GLY A 179 -10.20 26.23 -8.47
CA GLY A 179 -11.58 26.66 -8.77
C GLY A 179 -12.58 25.53 -9.00
N GLN A 180 -12.17 24.26 -8.99
CA GLN A 180 -13.09 23.13 -9.03
C GLN A 180 -13.56 22.79 -7.61
N MET A 181 -14.87 22.76 -7.41
CA MET A 181 -15.45 22.36 -6.13
C MET A 181 -15.43 20.84 -5.98
N ASP A 182 -14.78 20.36 -4.93
CA ASP A 182 -14.95 18.98 -4.47
C ASP A 182 -16.19 18.91 -3.55
N VAL A 183 -17.36 18.67 -4.14
CA VAL A 183 -18.59 18.43 -3.38
C VAL A 183 -18.62 16.99 -2.88
N LEU A 184 -18.76 16.80 -1.56
CA LEU A 184 -19.08 15.51 -0.94
C LEU A 184 -20.20 14.85 -1.75
N GLN A 185 -19.90 13.70 -2.37
CA GLN A 185 -20.82 13.06 -3.32
C GLN A 185 -22.12 12.68 -2.60
N PRO A 186 -23.26 13.39 -2.82
CA PRO A 186 -24.46 13.18 -2.01
C PRO A 186 -25.01 11.75 -2.15
N GLY A 187 -24.87 11.16 -3.34
CA GLY A 187 -25.21 9.76 -3.59
C GLY A 187 -24.39 8.77 -2.74
N ASN A 188 -23.14 9.08 -2.43
CA ASN A 188 -22.32 8.25 -1.53
C ASN A 188 -22.73 8.42 -0.08
N GLN A 189 -23.20 9.60 0.33
CA GLN A 189 -23.75 9.80 1.68
C GLN A 189 -25.03 8.97 1.87
N GLU A 190 -25.92 8.98 0.88
CA GLU A 190 -27.11 8.14 0.91
C GLU A 190 -26.77 6.65 0.87
N ALA A 191 -25.81 6.25 0.02
CA ALA A 191 -25.35 4.86 -0.05
C ALA A 191 -24.69 4.41 1.25
N ALA A 192 -23.88 5.26 1.89
CA ALA A 192 -23.27 4.98 3.18
C ALA A 192 -24.33 4.85 4.28
N ALA A 193 -25.35 5.72 4.30
CA ALA A 193 -26.47 5.62 5.23
C ALA A 193 -27.26 4.31 5.04
N ARG A 194 -27.47 3.88 3.78
CA ARG A 194 -28.07 2.58 3.45
C ARG A 194 -27.18 1.40 3.83
N ALA A 195 -25.87 1.48 3.61
CA ALA A 195 -24.93 0.42 3.97
C ALA A 195 -24.81 0.25 5.50
N GLN A 196 -24.82 1.36 6.25
CA GLN A 196 -24.87 1.32 7.72
C GLN A 196 -26.15 0.63 8.24
N SER A 197 -27.28 0.75 7.54
CA SER A 197 -28.51 0.03 7.92
C SER A 197 -28.45 -1.46 7.59
N LEU A 198 -27.62 -1.87 6.62
CA LEU A 198 -27.40 -3.27 6.22
C LEU A 198 -26.26 -3.98 6.98
N GLY A 199 -25.29 -3.23 7.53
CA GLY A 199 -24.08 -3.72 8.20
C GLY A 199 -24.28 -4.56 9.48
N ARG A 200 -25.52 -4.87 9.87
CA ARG A 200 -25.82 -5.87 10.90
C ARG A 200 -25.90 -7.31 10.35
N ALA A 201 -25.89 -7.52 9.02
CA ALA A 201 -26.26 -8.82 8.44
C ALA A 201 -25.14 -9.62 7.75
N GLU A 202 -24.00 -9.05 7.37
CA GLU A 202 -23.01 -9.78 6.55
C GLU A 202 -21.73 -10.14 7.31
N ARG A 203 -21.55 -11.45 7.56
CA ARG A 203 -20.25 -12.06 7.81
C ARG A 203 -19.50 -12.11 6.47
N SER A 204 -18.28 -11.58 6.44
CA SER A 204 -17.41 -11.53 5.25
C SER A 204 -17.20 -12.93 4.66
N GLY A 205 -17.25 -13.02 3.33
CA GLY A 205 -17.03 -14.25 2.57
C GLY A 205 -15.67 -14.91 2.84
N ASP A 206 -15.65 -16.23 2.66
CA ASP A 206 -14.49 -17.10 2.84
C ASP A 206 -13.40 -16.77 1.81
N ASN A 207 -12.19 -16.44 2.29
CA ASN A 207 -11.01 -16.12 1.48
C ASN A 207 -10.23 -17.38 1.06
N SER A 208 -10.86 -18.54 1.01
CA SER A 208 -10.24 -19.84 0.71
C SER A 208 -9.56 -19.95 -0.66
N GLN A 209 -9.82 -19.02 -1.60
CA GLN A 209 -9.06 -18.94 -2.86
C GLN A 209 -7.63 -18.41 -2.73
N LEU A 210 -7.25 -17.82 -1.58
CA LEU A 210 -5.91 -17.27 -1.35
C LEU A 210 -5.01 -18.32 -0.69
N VAL A 211 -4.09 -18.91 -1.46
CA VAL A 211 -3.06 -19.79 -0.89
C VAL A 211 -1.90 -18.94 -0.37
N VAL A 212 -1.62 -19.12 0.92
CA VAL A 212 -0.74 -18.32 1.75
C VAL A 212 0.47 -19.17 2.15
N GLY A 213 1.66 -18.92 1.58
CA GLY A 213 2.93 -19.56 1.98
C GLY A 213 4.12 -19.22 1.08
N GLY A 214 5.35 -19.41 1.58
CA GLY A 214 6.57 -19.32 0.77
C GLY A 214 6.59 -20.42 -0.29
N MET A 215 6.80 -20.06 -1.56
CA MET A 215 6.67 -20.98 -2.69
C MET A 215 7.86 -20.80 -3.64
N SER A 216 8.43 -21.90 -4.15
CA SER A 216 9.46 -21.82 -5.19
C SER A 216 8.85 -21.38 -6.54
N VAL A 217 9.68 -20.90 -7.47
CA VAL A 217 9.22 -20.50 -8.81
C VAL A 217 8.59 -21.68 -9.56
N GLU A 218 9.15 -22.87 -9.38
CA GLU A 218 8.67 -24.13 -9.96
C GLU A 218 7.32 -24.54 -9.37
N GLU A 219 7.15 -24.41 -8.06
CA GLU A 219 5.88 -24.68 -7.38
C GLU A 219 4.76 -23.74 -7.85
N TRP A 220 5.08 -22.46 -8.09
CA TRP A 220 4.14 -21.49 -8.62
C TRP A 220 3.74 -21.81 -10.07
N LYS A 221 4.72 -22.12 -10.94
CA LYS A 221 4.47 -22.50 -12.34
C LYS A 221 3.58 -23.73 -12.46
N ARG A 222 3.83 -24.77 -11.65
CA ARG A 222 3.01 -25.99 -11.61
C ARG A 222 1.55 -25.68 -11.26
N ARG A 223 1.30 -24.89 -10.22
CA ARG A 223 -0.07 -24.56 -9.76
C ARG A 223 -0.82 -23.67 -10.75
N ARG A 224 -0.14 -22.76 -11.44
CA ARG A 224 -0.77 -21.95 -12.50
C ARG A 224 -1.28 -22.81 -13.66
N ALA A 225 -0.55 -23.86 -14.01
CA ALA A 225 -0.96 -24.81 -15.03
C ALA A 225 -2.18 -25.65 -14.60
N GLU A 226 -2.27 -26.01 -13.32
CA GLU A 226 -3.39 -26.78 -12.75
C GLU A 226 -4.70 -25.98 -12.64
N GLY A 227 -4.62 -24.66 -12.37
CA GLY A 227 -5.81 -23.79 -12.21
C GLY A 227 -6.43 -23.28 -13.52
N SER A 228 -5.91 -23.68 -14.68
CA SER A 228 -6.40 -23.28 -16.01
C SER A 228 -7.11 -24.42 -16.76
N ALA A 229 -7.40 -25.54 -16.09
CA ALA A 229 -8.10 -26.72 -16.61
C ALA A 229 -9.57 -26.76 -16.18
#